data_AF-A0A7G3G605-F1
#
_entry.id   AF-A0A7G3G605-F1
#
_cell.length_a   1.000
_cell.length_b   1.000
_cell.length_c   1.000
_cell.angle_alpha   90.00
_cell.angle_beta   90.00
_cell.angle_gamma   90.00
#
_symmetry.space_group_name_H-M   'P 1'
#
loop_
_entity.id
_entity.type
_entity.pdbx_description
1 polymer ?
#
loop_
_entity_poly.entity_id
_entity_poly.type
_entity_poly.pdbx_seq_one_letter_code
_entity_poly.pdbx_strand_id
1 'polypeptide(L)'
;MTEDQLEQEALSWLVETGYRHLCGYDIAPDGKDAERGDYVQPVLIERLRSAIARLNPLIPLVAREDAIKQVLDLGTPALLAANRHFHGLLVNGVPVQYQKDGETRGDFVRLIDFAEVSTNEFLAVNQYTLKGAKHTRRPDIILFVNGLPLVLLELKNPADENADIYKAFEQIQTYKAQIPDVFQYNEILVISDGSEARMGSLSANAERYMQWRTIDGISLDPLGQFNELETLIRGILAPEYLLDYLRFFVLLDDDFLAEVRNLPERNLAVELLERLLEGEIKSKFASNVVQQKKFSELLTDVVKRYQNRSIETAQVMEELVAMAKKFREAALRGESLGLSEDEVKFYDALANNESAVRELPDETLKRIAHELTTNLRKNISVDWSQRESVRAKLRIMVKRILRKYGYPPDFQEEAIQMVLQQAEALGAEWV
;
A
#
# COMPACT_ATOMS: atom_id res chain seq x y z
N MET A 1 -31.32 9.73 7.64
CA MET A 1 -30.13 10.45 7.14
C MET A 1 -30.34 10.64 5.64
N THR A 2 -30.09 11.84 5.10
CA THR A 2 -30.11 12.09 3.65
C THR A 2 -28.75 11.79 3.02
N GLU A 3 -28.66 11.68 1.69
CA GLU A 3 -27.38 11.53 0.97
C GLU A 3 -26.42 12.70 1.24
N ASP A 4 -26.94 13.93 1.25
CA ASP A 4 -26.16 15.14 1.60
C ASP A 4 -25.62 15.08 3.05
N GLN A 5 -26.43 14.61 4.01
CA GLN A 5 -25.96 14.42 5.39
C GLN A 5 -24.85 13.38 5.48
N LEU A 6 -25.00 12.26 4.75
CA LEU A 6 -23.98 11.22 4.70
C LEU A 6 -22.68 11.72 4.04
N GLU A 7 -22.77 12.50 2.96
CA GLU A 7 -21.60 13.14 2.33
C GLU A 7 -20.87 14.05 3.32
N GLN A 8 -21.60 14.89 4.06
CA GLN A 8 -20.99 15.78 5.07
C GLN A 8 -20.35 15.02 6.23
N GLU A 9 -20.96 13.92 6.70
CA GLU A 9 -20.36 13.05 7.72
C GLU A 9 -19.07 12.38 7.21
N ALA A 10 -19.10 11.82 5.99
CA ALA A 10 -17.93 11.23 5.36
C ALA A 10 -16.77 12.22 5.21
N LEU A 11 -17.06 13.45 4.78
CA LEU A 11 -16.08 14.54 4.70
C LEU A 11 -15.51 14.91 6.08
N SER A 12 -16.35 14.93 7.12
CA SER A 12 -15.89 15.17 8.49
C SER A 12 -14.90 14.11 8.95
N TRP A 13 -15.20 12.82 8.74
CA TRP A 13 -14.30 11.73 9.10
C TRP A 13 -12.98 11.76 8.32
N LEU A 14 -13.02 12.11 7.03
CA LEU A 14 -11.81 12.33 6.22
C LEU A 14 -10.98 13.48 6.76
N VAL A 15 -11.59 14.59 7.18
CA VAL A 15 -10.86 15.71 7.80
C VAL A 15 -10.20 15.27 9.11
N GLU A 16 -10.90 14.50 9.93
CA GLU A 16 -10.37 13.95 11.19
C GLU A 16 -9.17 13.00 10.96
N THR A 17 -9.11 12.29 9.83
CA THR A 17 -7.98 11.40 9.51
C THR A 17 -6.80 12.12 8.87
N GLY A 18 -6.94 13.41 8.52
CA GLY A 18 -5.83 14.25 8.03
C GLY A 18 -6.01 14.81 6.62
N TYR A 19 -7.18 14.63 5.98
CA TYR A 19 -7.47 15.27 4.71
C TYR A 19 -7.83 16.74 4.90
N ARG A 20 -7.51 17.55 3.89
CA ARG A 20 -8.11 18.88 3.74
C ARG A 20 -9.34 18.79 2.84
N HIS A 21 -10.48 19.27 3.31
CA HIS A 21 -11.69 19.37 2.50
C HIS A 21 -11.64 20.59 1.56
N LEU A 22 -12.04 20.40 0.30
CA LEU A 22 -12.32 21.47 -0.67
C LEU A 22 -13.65 21.22 -1.38
N CYS A 23 -14.34 22.29 -1.75
CA CYS A 23 -15.52 22.22 -2.60
C CYS A 23 -15.12 22.29 -4.09
N GLY A 24 -15.54 21.31 -4.87
CA GLY A 24 -15.21 21.18 -6.30
C GLY A 24 -15.67 22.37 -7.17
N TYR A 25 -16.69 23.12 -6.72
CA TYR A 25 -17.12 24.37 -7.37
C TYR A 25 -16.13 25.51 -7.18
N ASP A 26 -15.48 25.59 -6.02
CA ASP A 26 -14.54 26.67 -5.72
C ASP A 26 -13.28 26.54 -6.58
N ILE A 27 -12.83 25.29 -6.81
CA ILE A 27 -11.64 24.95 -7.59
C ILE A 27 -11.92 24.62 -9.07
N ALA A 28 -13.16 24.81 -9.52
CA ALA A 28 -13.54 24.64 -10.92
C ALA A 28 -12.89 25.72 -11.81
N PRO A 29 -12.80 25.52 -13.15
CA PRO A 29 -12.24 26.53 -14.06
C PRO A 29 -12.88 27.92 -13.98
N ASP A 30 -14.17 27.97 -13.66
CA ASP A 30 -14.98 29.17 -13.44
C ASP A 30 -15.26 29.44 -11.94
N GLY A 31 -14.56 28.74 -11.05
CA GLY A 31 -14.63 28.90 -9.61
C GLY A 31 -13.82 30.09 -9.08
N LYS A 32 -14.02 30.43 -7.81
CA LYS A 32 -13.35 31.56 -7.16
C LYS A 32 -11.85 31.33 -6.92
N ASP A 33 -11.45 30.08 -6.76
CA ASP A 33 -10.09 29.62 -6.46
C ASP A 33 -9.67 28.57 -7.51
N ALA A 34 -9.85 28.89 -8.80
CA ALA A 34 -9.68 27.95 -9.90
C ALA A 34 -8.31 27.24 -9.90
N GLU A 35 -8.32 25.90 -9.88
CA GLU A 35 -7.10 25.07 -9.91
C GLU A 35 -6.97 24.23 -11.19
N ARG A 36 -7.92 24.39 -12.14
CA ARG A 36 -8.02 23.62 -13.37
C ARG A 36 -8.24 24.53 -14.57
N GLY A 37 -7.63 24.20 -15.70
CA GLY A 37 -7.83 24.95 -16.95
C GLY A 37 -9.15 24.63 -17.64
N ASP A 38 -9.67 23.41 -17.45
CA ASP A 38 -10.93 22.96 -18.03
C ASP A 38 -11.55 21.82 -17.20
N TYR A 39 -12.78 21.42 -17.58
CA TYR A 39 -13.55 20.37 -16.91
C TYR A 39 -13.17 18.95 -17.34
N VAL A 40 -12.37 18.77 -18.39
CA VAL A 40 -11.89 17.46 -18.85
C VAL A 40 -10.74 17.00 -17.97
N GLN A 41 -9.89 17.93 -17.52
CA GLN A 41 -8.75 17.69 -16.66
C GLN A 41 -9.14 17.06 -15.31
N PRO A 42 -8.74 15.80 -15.05
CA PRO A 42 -9.03 15.14 -13.77
C PRO A 42 -7.98 15.44 -12.69
N VAL A 43 -6.72 15.69 -13.07
CA VAL A 43 -5.58 15.93 -12.17
C VAL A 43 -5.51 17.41 -11.77
N LEU A 44 -5.15 17.71 -10.52
CA LEU A 44 -4.80 19.06 -10.07
C LEU A 44 -3.33 19.35 -10.38
N ILE A 45 -3.05 19.77 -11.62
CA ILE A 45 -1.69 19.82 -12.21
C ILE A 45 -0.72 20.67 -11.38
N GLU A 46 -1.14 21.84 -10.90
CA GLU A 46 -0.25 22.73 -10.12
C GLU A 46 0.15 22.11 -8.77
N ARG A 47 -0.75 21.33 -8.16
CA ARG A 47 -0.47 20.59 -6.92
C ARG A 47 0.51 19.45 -7.19
N LEU A 48 0.29 18.70 -8.28
CA LEU A 48 1.21 17.65 -8.72
C LEU A 48 2.61 18.21 -9.02
N ARG A 49 2.69 19.34 -9.74
CA ARG A 49 3.96 20.02 -10.01
C ARG A 49 4.67 20.42 -8.72
N SER A 50 3.92 21.00 -7.77
CA SER A 50 4.46 21.41 -6.47
C SER A 50 4.96 20.22 -5.64
N ALA A 51 4.23 19.10 -5.65
CA ALA A 51 4.64 17.87 -5.00
C ALA A 51 5.90 17.28 -5.64
N ILE A 52 5.92 17.10 -6.96
CA ILE A 52 7.11 16.62 -7.69
C ILE A 52 8.34 17.48 -7.39
N ALA A 53 8.18 18.81 -7.35
CA ALA A 53 9.28 19.71 -7.03
C ALA A 53 9.79 19.54 -5.59
N ARG A 54 8.88 19.34 -4.63
CA ARG A 54 9.19 19.10 -3.22
C ARG A 54 9.88 17.74 -3.01
N LEU A 55 9.39 16.69 -3.66
CA LEU A 55 9.88 15.32 -3.48
C LEU A 55 11.20 15.05 -4.22
N ASN A 56 11.51 15.81 -5.29
CA ASN A 56 12.64 15.53 -6.16
C ASN A 56 13.58 16.74 -6.34
N PRO A 57 14.08 17.37 -5.25
CA PRO A 57 14.79 18.65 -5.31
C PRO A 57 16.11 18.58 -6.10
N LEU A 58 16.69 17.40 -6.30
CA LEU A 58 17.94 17.20 -7.04
C LEU A 58 17.76 16.93 -8.54
N ILE A 59 16.54 16.59 -8.98
CA ILE A 59 16.24 16.34 -10.40
C ILE A 59 16.05 17.67 -11.12
N PRO A 60 16.64 17.94 -12.28
CA PRO A 60 16.45 19.22 -12.99
C PRO A 60 14.98 19.49 -13.37
N LEU A 61 14.59 20.77 -13.44
CA LEU A 61 13.21 21.17 -13.77
C LEU A 61 12.71 20.55 -15.08
N VAL A 62 13.55 20.49 -16.11
CA VAL A 62 13.18 19.90 -17.42
C VAL A 62 12.75 18.44 -17.28
N ALA A 63 13.44 17.65 -16.46
CA ALA A 63 13.08 16.26 -16.19
C ALA A 63 11.83 16.14 -15.32
N ARG A 64 11.62 17.06 -14.36
CA ARG A 64 10.37 17.09 -13.57
C ARG A 64 9.15 17.42 -14.45
N GLU A 65 9.27 18.36 -15.37
CA GLU A 65 8.20 18.68 -16.33
C GLU A 65 7.97 17.56 -17.33
N ASP A 66 9.02 16.84 -17.73
CA ASP A 66 8.89 15.62 -18.53
C ASP A 66 8.08 14.55 -17.79
N ALA A 67 8.37 14.33 -16.50
CA ALA A 67 7.60 13.41 -15.67
C ALA A 67 6.12 13.80 -15.57
N ILE A 68 5.81 15.10 -15.38
CA ILE A 68 4.42 15.58 -15.39
C ILE A 68 3.74 15.26 -16.71
N LYS A 69 4.41 15.48 -17.85
CA LYS A 69 3.84 15.15 -19.17
C LYS A 69 3.53 13.67 -19.31
N GLN A 70 4.45 12.79 -18.89
CA GLN A 70 4.23 11.33 -18.93
C GLN A 70 3.04 10.91 -18.06
N VAL A 71 2.84 11.55 -16.90
CA VAL A 71 1.68 11.26 -16.04
C VAL A 71 0.36 11.74 -16.65
N LEU A 72 0.37 12.90 -17.33
CA LEU A 72 -0.82 13.46 -17.97
C LEU A 72 -1.16 12.83 -19.32
N ASP A 73 -0.16 12.27 -20.00
CA ASP A 73 -0.28 11.55 -21.26
C ASP A 73 0.39 10.17 -21.15
N LEU A 74 -0.40 9.21 -20.64
CA LEU A 74 0.03 7.83 -20.45
C LEU A 74 0.26 7.06 -21.76
N GLY A 75 -0.05 7.65 -22.92
CA GLY A 75 0.14 7.04 -24.24
C GLY A 75 -0.60 5.71 -24.45
N THR A 76 -1.55 5.37 -23.58
CA THR A 76 -2.17 4.04 -23.49
C THR A 76 -3.67 4.13 -23.74
N PRO A 77 -4.18 3.72 -24.93
CA PRO A 77 -5.59 3.94 -25.29
C PRO A 77 -6.60 3.13 -24.48
N ALA A 78 -6.21 1.96 -23.96
CA ALA A 78 -7.11 1.08 -23.21
C ALA A 78 -7.10 1.46 -21.73
N LEU A 79 -8.27 1.79 -21.18
CA LEU A 79 -8.42 2.33 -19.82
C LEU A 79 -7.73 1.48 -18.74
N LEU A 80 -7.94 0.16 -18.75
CA LEU A 80 -7.33 -0.73 -17.75
C LEU A 80 -5.79 -0.75 -17.87
N ALA A 81 -5.27 -0.74 -19.10
CA ALA A 81 -3.83 -0.71 -19.33
C ALA A 81 -3.24 0.66 -18.94
N ALA A 82 -3.95 1.76 -19.20
CA ALA A 82 -3.56 3.10 -18.76
C ALA A 82 -3.52 3.18 -17.22
N ASN A 83 -4.56 2.68 -16.55
CA ASN A 83 -4.61 2.67 -15.09
C ASN A 83 -3.48 1.86 -14.46
N ARG A 84 -3.19 0.68 -15.00
CA ARG A 84 -2.04 -0.11 -14.56
C ARG A 84 -0.71 0.57 -14.85
N HIS A 85 -0.55 1.18 -16.02
CA HIS A 85 0.66 1.92 -16.35
C HIS A 85 0.88 3.07 -15.37
N PHE A 86 -0.18 3.85 -15.10
CA PHE A 86 -0.17 4.91 -14.10
C PHE A 86 0.19 4.38 -12.71
N HIS A 87 -0.39 3.26 -12.28
CA HIS A 87 -0.05 2.64 -11.01
C HIS A 87 1.46 2.36 -10.89
N GLY A 88 2.07 1.83 -11.95
CA GLY A 88 3.51 1.63 -12.01
C GLY A 88 4.30 2.95 -11.84
N LEU A 89 3.85 4.04 -12.46
CA LEU A 89 4.47 5.36 -12.30
C LEU A 89 4.28 5.92 -10.87
N LEU A 90 3.10 5.68 -10.27
CA LEU A 90 2.73 6.13 -8.94
C LEU A 90 3.68 5.58 -7.88
N VAL A 91 3.92 4.27 -7.90
CA VAL A 91 4.72 3.59 -6.89
C VAL A 91 6.22 3.68 -7.17
N ASN A 92 6.63 3.59 -8.45
CA ASN A 92 8.04 3.44 -8.82
C ASN A 92 8.72 4.78 -9.09
N GLY A 93 7.91 5.82 -9.29
CA GLY A 93 8.35 7.07 -9.89
C GLY A 93 8.38 6.99 -11.41
N VAL A 94 8.34 8.17 -12.02
CA VAL A 94 8.33 8.35 -13.46
C VAL A 94 9.75 8.32 -14.00
N PRO A 95 10.09 7.42 -14.93
CA PRO A 95 11.43 7.35 -15.50
C PRO A 95 11.71 8.60 -16.34
N VAL A 96 12.85 9.25 -16.10
CA VAL A 96 13.28 10.46 -16.81
C VAL A 96 14.73 10.37 -17.22
N GLN A 97 15.09 11.13 -18.25
CA GLN A 97 16.48 11.28 -18.67
C GLN A 97 16.86 12.75 -18.78
N TYR A 98 18.06 13.10 -18.33
CA TYR A 98 18.59 14.45 -18.47
C TYR A 98 20.11 14.47 -18.65
N GLN A 99 20.60 15.56 -19.25
CA GLN A 99 22.04 15.79 -19.41
C GLN A 99 22.62 16.35 -18.11
N LYS A 100 23.71 15.75 -17.64
CA LYS A 100 24.50 16.25 -16.51
C LYS A 100 25.99 16.00 -16.78
N ASP A 101 26.79 17.05 -16.71
CA ASP A 101 28.24 16.99 -16.97
C ASP A 101 28.63 16.40 -18.33
N GLY A 102 27.77 16.55 -19.35
CA GLY A 102 27.99 16.05 -20.71
C GLY A 102 27.58 14.58 -20.93
N GLU A 103 27.00 13.93 -19.93
CA GLU A 103 26.48 12.56 -20.00
C GLU A 103 24.96 12.51 -19.82
N THR A 104 24.30 11.58 -20.52
CA THR A 104 22.90 11.26 -20.29
C THR A 104 22.76 10.43 -19.01
N ARG A 105 21.98 10.92 -18.04
CA ARG A 105 21.63 10.18 -16.82
C ARG A 105 20.15 9.80 -16.83
N GLY A 106 19.86 8.55 -16.49
CA GLY A 106 18.52 8.10 -16.14
C GLY A 106 18.25 8.28 -14.65
N ASP A 107 17.03 8.67 -14.30
CA ASP A 107 16.58 8.84 -12.92
C ASP A 107 15.06 8.59 -12.82
N PHE A 108 14.49 8.63 -11.61
CA PHE A 108 13.06 8.47 -11.38
C PHE A 108 12.50 9.64 -10.57
N VAL A 109 11.43 10.26 -11.09
CA VAL A 109 10.71 11.32 -10.41
C VAL A 109 9.60 10.71 -9.54
N ARG A 110 9.73 10.81 -8.22
CA ARG A 110 8.72 10.33 -7.27
C ARG A 110 7.46 11.18 -7.33
N LEU A 111 6.29 10.54 -7.33
CA LEU A 111 4.97 11.20 -7.26
C LEU A 111 4.40 11.23 -5.84
N ILE A 112 4.75 10.22 -5.04
CA ILE A 112 4.38 10.07 -3.63
C ILE A 112 5.63 9.79 -2.81
N ASP A 113 5.68 10.32 -1.59
CA ASP A 113 6.64 9.85 -0.57
C ASP A 113 5.98 8.82 0.34
N PHE A 114 6.24 7.55 0.07
CA PHE A 114 5.70 6.46 0.88
C PHE A 114 6.47 6.25 2.20
N ALA A 115 7.59 6.94 2.40
CA ALA A 115 8.39 6.79 3.62
C ALA A 115 7.99 7.83 4.69
N GLU A 116 7.58 9.02 4.26
CA GLU A 116 7.14 10.09 5.16
C GLU A 116 5.78 10.65 4.71
N VAL A 117 4.71 10.14 5.33
CA VAL A 117 3.31 10.44 4.97
C VAL A 117 3.04 11.94 4.99
N SER A 118 3.59 12.66 5.99
CA SER A 118 3.37 14.10 6.19
C SER A 118 3.94 14.99 5.07
N THR A 119 4.80 14.45 4.20
CA THR A 119 5.33 15.20 3.05
C THR A 119 4.39 15.21 1.85
N ASN A 120 3.32 14.40 1.89
CA ASN A 120 2.28 14.38 0.86
C ASN A 120 1.11 15.29 1.26
N GLU A 121 0.40 15.78 0.25
CA GLU A 121 -0.86 16.51 0.45
C GLU A 121 -2.04 15.57 0.20
N PHE A 122 -3.01 15.57 1.12
CA PHE A 122 -4.24 14.78 1.04
C PHE A 122 -5.45 15.71 0.97
N LEU A 123 -6.26 15.60 -0.08
CA LEU A 123 -7.48 16.40 -0.27
C LEU A 123 -8.70 15.50 -0.41
N ALA A 124 -9.78 15.86 0.28
CA ALA A 124 -11.11 15.30 0.03
C ALA A 124 -11.92 16.36 -0.71
N VAL A 125 -12.30 16.09 -1.96
CA VAL A 125 -12.99 17.06 -2.80
C VAL A 125 -14.38 16.54 -3.13
N ASN A 126 -15.41 17.21 -2.63
CA ASN A 126 -16.78 16.93 -3.02
C ASN A 126 -17.20 17.75 -4.23
N GLN A 127 -18.26 17.32 -4.91
CA GLN A 127 -18.86 18.05 -6.03
C GLN A 127 -17.89 18.31 -7.21
N TYR A 128 -16.89 17.46 -7.40
CA TYR A 128 -15.87 17.63 -8.44
C TYR A 128 -16.42 17.29 -9.83
N THR A 129 -16.73 18.33 -10.61
CA THR A 129 -17.36 18.16 -11.92
C THR A 129 -16.32 17.81 -12.98
N LEU A 130 -16.62 16.78 -13.78
CA LEU A 130 -15.80 16.23 -14.86
C LEU A 130 -16.61 16.12 -16.16
N LYS A 131 -15.99 16.50 -17.27
CA LYS A 131 -16.59 16.48 -18.60
C LYS A 131 -15.87 15.48 -19.49
N GLY A 132 -16.59 14.47 -19.96
CA GLY A 132 -16.11 13.57 -21.01
C GLY A 132 -16.63 14.01 -22.38
N ALA A 133 -16.50 13.12 -23.38
CA ALA A 133 -16.80 13.44 -24.77
C ALA A 133 -18.25 13.92 -25.01
N LYS A 134 -19.23 13.39 -24.26
CA LYS A 134 -20.66 13.69 -24.42
C LYS A 134 -21.41 13.98 -23.14
N HIS A 135 -20.79 13.72 -21.98
CA HIS A 135 -21.46 13.73 -20.70
C HIS A 135 -20.64 14.49 -19.67
N THR A 136 -21.35 15.14 -18.76
CA THR A 136 -20.77 15.73 -17.56
C THR A 136 -21.22 14.89 -16.38
N ARG A 137 -20.27 14.51 -15.53
CA ARG A 137 -20.50 13.72 -14.31
C ARG A 137 -19.82 14.37 -13.13
N ARG A 138 -20.32 14.00 -11.95
CA ARG A 138 -19.87 14.53 -10.69
C ARG A 138 -19.99 13.40 -9.66
N PRO A 139 -18.87 12.71 -9.39
CA PRO A 139 -18.80 11.82 -8.25
C PRO A 139 -19.01 12.60 -6.95
N ASP A 140 -19.47 11.92 -5.91
CA ASP A 140 -19.78 12.56 -4.63
C ASP A 140 -18.51 13.08 -3.96
N ILE A 141 -17.50 12.22 -3.80
CA ILE A 141 -16.20 12.57 -3.23
C ILE A 141 -15.07 11.94 -4.07
N ILE A 142 -14.03 12.72 -4.33
CA ILE A 142 -12.76 12.23 -4.87
C ILE A 142 -11.65 12.58 -3.89
N LEU A 143 -10.82 11.59 -3.54
CA LEU A 143 -9.63 11.80 -2.72
C LEU A 143 -8.42 11.98 -3.62
N PHE A 144 -7.69 13.06 -3.36
CA PHE A 144 -6.45 13.37 -4.06
C PHE A 144 -5.25 13.18 -3.14
N VAL A 145 -4.18 12.61 -3.69
CA VAL A 145 -2.84 12.63 -3.09
C VAL A 145 -1.92 13.39 -4.02
N ASN A 146 -1.30 14.47 -3.54
CA ASN A 146 -0.41 15.30 -4.35
C ASN A 146 -1.04 15.77 -5.68
N GLY A 147 -2.35 16.00 -5.70
CA GLY A 147 -3.10 16.41 -6.90
C GLY A 147 -3.51 15.28 -7.85
N LEU A 148 -3.21 14.01 -7.55
CA LEU A 148 -3.65 12.83 -8.30
C LEU A 148 -4.97 12.29 -7.72
N PRO A 149 -6.03 12.08 -8.52
CA PRO A 149 -7.32 11.57 -8.03
C PRO A 149 -7.28 10.04 -7.85
N LEU A 150 -6.87 9.57 -6.67
CA LEU A 150 -6.59 8.15 -6.44
C LEU A 150 -7.80 7.36 -5.93
N VAL A 151 -8.76 8.01 -5.27
CA VAL A 151 -9.95 7.32 -4.75
C VAL A 151 -11.22 8.04 -5.19
N LEU A 152 -12.21 7.29 -5.66
CA LEU A 152 -13.52 7.81 -6.02
C LEU A 152 -14.59 7.12 -5.16
N LEU A 153 -15.42 7.91 -4.48
CA LEU A 153 -16.51 7.45 -3.64
C LEU A 153 -17.84 7.84 -4.29
N GLU A 154 -18.77 6.89 -4.29
CA GLU A 154 -20.17 7.09 -4.66
C GLU A 154 -21.06 6.64 -3.50
N LEU A 155 -21.85 7.58 -2.98
CA LEU A 155 -22.71 7.46 -1.82
C LEU A 155 -24.17 7.38 -2.26
N LYS A 156 -25.00 6.68 -1.49
CA LYS A 156 -26.44 6.60 -1.70
C LYS A 156 -27.18 6.91 -0.41
N ASN A 157 -28.43 7.33 -0.55
CA ASN A 157 -29.28 7.61 0.59
C ASN A 157 -29.64 6.33 1.37
N PRO A 158 -29.28 6.19 2.65
CA PRO A 158 -29.62 5.03 3.48
C PRO A 158 -31.13 4.84 3.72
N ALA A 159 -31.94 5.88 3.48
CA ALA A 159 -33.39 5.85 3.72
C ALA A 159 -34.22 5.41 2.50
N ASP A 160 -33.60 5.13 1.35
CA ASP A 160 -34.30 4.59 0.18
C ASP A 160 -34.30 3.05 0.27
N GLU A 161 -35.45 2.44 0.56
CA GLU A 161 -35.61 0.98 0.63
C GLU A 161 -35.27 0.25 -0.68
N ASN A 162 -35.10 0.97 -1.79
CA ASN A 162 -34.63 0.44 -3.07
C ASN A 162 -33.18 0.82 -3.39
N ALA A 163 -32.49 1.60 -2.56
CA ALA A 163 -31.09 1.98 -2.76
C ALA A 163 -30.19 0.84 -2.29
N ASP A 164 -30.14 -0.20 -3.11
CA ASP A 164 -29.09 -1.21 -3.02
C ASP A 164 -27.73 -0.56 -3.37
N ILE A 165 -26.67 -0.84 -2.60
CA ILE A 165 -25.29 -0.39 -2.90
C ILE A 165 -24.85 -0.77 -4.33
N TYR A 166 -25.49 -1.77 -4.93
CA TYR A 166 -25.35 -2.10 -6.36
C TYR A 166 -25.68 -0.94 -7.32
N LYS A 167 -26.60 -0.04 -6.97
CA LYS A 167 -26.88 1.15 -7.80
C LYS A 167 -25.69 2.10 -7.85
N ALA A 168 -24.96 2.26 -6.74
CA ALA A 168 -23.71 3.02 -6.72
C ALA A 168 -22.64 2.34 -7.59
N PHE A 169 -22.56 1.01 -7.58
CA PHE A 169 -21.68 0.27 -8.47
C PHE A 169 -22.01 0.52 -9.96
N GLU A 170 -23.29 0.43 -10.36
CA GLU A 170 -23.73 0.72 -11.73
C GLU A 170 -23.46 2.17 -12.15
N GLN A 171 -23.55 3.11 -11.20
CA GLN A 171 -23.22 4.51 -11.42
C GLN A 171 -21.72 4.69 -11.69
N ILE A 172 -20.85 3.99 -10.95
CA ILE A 172 -19.42 3.91 -11.25
C ILE A 172 -19.17 3.31 -12.64
N GLN A 173 -19.88 2.24 -13.04
CA GLN A 173 -19.75 1.69 -14.41
C GLN A 173 -20.15 2.72 -15.47
N THR A 174 -21.20 3.49 -15.21
CA THR A 174 -21.64 4.59 -16.08
C THR A 174 -20.57 5.67 -16.18
N TYR A 175 -19.92 6.03 -15.07
CA TYR A 175 -18.83 7.00 -15.09
C TYR A 175 -17.63 6.49 -15.87
N LYS A 176 -17.21 5.23 -15.70
CA LYS A 176 -16.12 4.64 -16.51
C LYS A 176 -16.36 4.77 -18.01
N ALA A 177 -17.61 4.64 -18.45
CA ALA A 177 -17.97 4.80 -19.86
C ALA A 177 -18.02 6.27 -20.33
N GLN A 178 -18.30 7.21 -19.43
CA GLN A 178 -18.68 8.58 -19.79
C GLN A 178 -17.64 9.65 -19.46
N ILE A 179 -16.82 9.41 -18.44
CA ILE A 179 -15.67 10.22 -18.01
C ILE A 179 -14.46 9.31 -17.72
N PRO A 180 -13.98 8.51 -18.70
CA PRO A 180 -12.93 7.51 -18.47
C PRO A 180 -11.60 8.09 -17.97
N ASP A 181 -11.31 9.37 -18.25
CA ASP A 181 -10.01 9.99 -17.97
C ASP A 181 -9.67 10.03 -16.47
N VAL A 182 -10.65 10.17 -15.56
CA VAL A 182 -10.40 10.10 -14.11
C VAL A 182 -10.03 8.68 -13.66
N PHE A 183 -10.58 7.66 -14.32
CA PHE A 183 -10.33 6.25 -14.00
C PHE A 183 -8.97 5.75 -14.51
N GLN A 184 -8.23 6.57 -15.25
CA GLN A 184 -6.81 6.30 -15.50
C GLN A 184 -6.00 6.39 -14.20
N TYR A 185 -6.49 7.11 -13.19
CA TYR A 185 -5.74 7.40 -11.96
C TYR A 185 -6.31 6.71 -10.71
N ASN A 186 -7.57 6.29 -10.74
CA ASN A 186 -8.20 5.72 -9.55
C ASN A 186 -7.62 4.34 -9.21
N GLU A 187 -7.17 4.20 -7.98
CA GLU A 187 -6.60 2.98 -7.39
C GLU A 187 -7.66 2.25 -6.55
N ILE A 188 -8.57 3.02 -5.93
CA ILE A 188 -9.68 2.50 -5.11
C ILE A 188 -11.00 3.14 -5.55
N LEU A 189 -12.02 2.31 -5.73
CA LEU A 189 -13.40 2.72 -5.98
C LEU A 189 -14.28 2.27 -4.81
N VAL A 190 -15.02 3.19 -4.20
CA VAL A 190 -15.85 2.93 -3.02
C VAL A 190 -17.32 3.16 -3.36
N ILE A 191 -18.17 2.25 -2.91
CA ILE A 191 -19.63 2.36 -2.95
C ILE A 191 -20.18 2.23 -1.53
N SER A 192 -21.15 3.05 -1.16
CA SER A 192 -21.73 2.99 0.18
C SER A 192 -23.10 3.65 0.28
N ASP A 193 -23.93 3.18 1.21
CA ASP A 193 -25.10 3.89 1.72
C ASP A 193 -24.89 4.40 3.17
N GLY A 194 -23.65 4.35 3.66
CA GLY A 194 -23.25 4.66 5.03
C GLY A 194 -23.21 3.42 5.92
N SER A 195 -24.29 2.63 5.91
CA SER A 195 -24.40 1.42 6.74
C SER A 195 -23.56 0.29 6.18
N GLU A 196 -23.63 0.09 4.86
CA GLU A 196 -22.77 -0.82 4.10
C GLU A 196 -21.74 -0.03 3.30
N ALA A 197 -20.50 -0.51 3.30
CA ALA A 197 -19.45 0.05 2.45
C ALA A 197 -18.62 -1.05 1.82
N ARG A 198 -18.35 -0.91 0.51
CA ARG A 198 -17.50 -1.82 -0.23
C ARG A 198 -16.51 -1.06 -1.08
N MET A 199 -15.34 -1.65 -1.28
CA MET A 199 -14.30 -1.12 -2.16
C MET A 199 -13.81 -2.16 -3.17
N GLY A 200 -13.39 -1.69 -4.34
CA GLY A 200 -12.79 -2.52 -5.37
C GLY A 200 -11.84 -1.75 -6.26
N SER A 201 -11.06 -2.47 -7.07
CA SER A 201 -10.21 -1.89 -8.10
C SER A 201 -11.00 -1.52 -9.35
N LEU A 202 -10.32 -0.89 -10.32
CA LEU A 202 -10.90 -0.59 -11.63
C LEU A 202 -11.43 -1.83 -12.35
N SER A 203 -10.77 -2.99 -12.23
CA SER A 203 -11.14 -4.24 -12.90
C SER A 203 -12.12 -5.12 -12.11
N ALA A 204 -12.43 -4.76 -10.86
CA ALA A 204 -13.31 -5.55 -10.00
C ALA A 204 -14.77 -5.55 -10.52
N ASN A 205 -15.36 -6.74 -10.60
CA ASN A 205 -16.81 -6.89 -10.74
C ASN A 205 -17.49 -6.70 -9.37
N ALA A 206 -18.81 -6.59 -9.34
CA ALA A 206 -19.56 -6.31 -8.12
C ALA A 206 -19.30 -7.32 -6.98
N GLU A 207 -19.12 -8.61 -7.30
CA GLU A 207 -18.82 -9.66 -6.33
C GLU A 207 -17.44 -9.51 -5.66
N ARG A 208 -16.53 -8.76 -6.28
CA ARG A 208 -15.18 -8.48 -5.77
C ARG A 208 -15.07 -7.13 -5.06
N TYR A 209 -16.18 -6.41 -4.90
CA TYR A 209 -16.24 -5.26 -4.02
C TYR A 209 -16.35 -5.77 -2.59
N MET A 210 -15.30 -5.54 -1.80
CA MET A 210 -15.15 -6.14 -0.47
C MET A 210 -15.33 -5.11 0.63
N GLN A 211 -15.81 -5.57 1.78
CA GLN A 211 -15.88 -4.77 2.99
C GLN A 211 -14.48 -4.60 3.59
N TRP A 212 -14.16 -3.38 4.03
CA TRP A 212 -13.02 -3.12 4.91
C TRP A 212 -13.50 -3.08 6.37
N ARG A 213 -12.80 -3.77 7.27
CA ARG A 213 -13.34 -4.12 8.60
C ARG A 213 -12.51 -3.67 9.79
N THR A 214 -11.37 -2.99 9.58
CA THR A 214 -10.47 -2.60 10.68
C THR A 214 -10.05 -1.15 10.56
N ILE A 215 -9.96 -0.44 11.68
CA ILE A 215 -9.36 0.92 11.71
C ILE A 215 -7.87 0.85 12.05
N ASP A 216 -7.50 -0.03 12.98
CA ASP A 216 -6.16 -0.21 13.53
C ASP A 216 -5.40 -1.41 12.94
N GLY A 217 -6.01 -2.11 11.98
CA GLY A 217 -5.50 -3.36 11.42
C GLY A 217 -5.63 -4.59 12.33
N ILE A 218 -6.27 -4.46 13.50
CA ILE A 218 -6.34 -5.51 14.53
C ILE A 218 -7.78 -5.83 14.90
N SER A 219 -8.55 -4.80 15.26
CA SER A 219 -9.89 -4.90 15.79
C SER A 219 -10.91 -4.96 14.64
N LEU A 220 -11.62 -6.09 14.54
CA LEU A 220 -12.70 -6.26 13.55
C LEU A 220 -13.95 -5.49 13.99
N ASP A 221 -14.49 -4.70 13.06
CA ASP A 221 -15.69 -3.86 13.18
C ASP A 221 -15.72 -3.04 14.49
N PRO A 222 -14.69 -2.21 14.76
CA PRO A 222 -14.49 -1.57 16.06
C PRO A 222 -15.60 -0.57 16.43
N LEU A 223 -16.35 -0.07 15.44
CA LEU A 223 -17.47 0.85 15.61
C LEU A 223 -18.83 0.13 15.68
N GLY A 224 -18.85 -1.19 15.62
CA GLY A 224 -20.07 -1.99 15.60
C GLY A 224 -20.77 -2.03 14.24
N GLN A 225 -21.96 -2.64 14.23
CA GLN A 225 -22.77 -2.82 13.02
C GLN A 225 -23.27 -1.47 12.48
N PHE A 226 -23.45 -1.39 11.15
CA PHE A 226 -23.97 -0.22 10.43
C PHE A 226 -23.04 1.02 10.40
N ASN A 227 -21.76 0.86 10.72
CA ASN A 227 -20.73 1.91 10.64
C ASN A 227 -19.60 1.54 9.65
N GLU A 228 -19.94 0.83 8.57
CA GLU A 228 -18.95 0.29 7.65
C GLU A 228 -18.24 1.40 6.87
N LEU A 229 -18.95 2.47 6.47
CA LEU A 229 -18.32 3.59 5.78
C LEU A 229 -17.31 4.32 6.67
N GLU A 230 -17.68 4.59 7.93
CA GLU A 230 -16.76 5.22 8.89
C GLU A 230 -15.55 4.31 9.16
N THR A 231 -15.76 3.00 9.31
CA THR A 231 -14.69 2.01 9.47
C THR A 231 -13.74 2.00 8.26
N LEU A 232 -14.28 2.06 7.04
CA LEU A 232 -13.50 2.12 5.81
C LEU A 232 -12.71 3.43 5.71
N ILE A 233 -13.35 4.58 6.02
CA ILE A 233 -12.70 5.90 5.95
C ILE A 233 -11.58 6.02 6.98
N ARG A 234 -11.83 5.60 8.23
CA ARG A 234 -10.83 5.67 9.30
C ARG A 234 -9.76 4.59 9.19
N GLY A 235 -10.08 3.48 8.52
CA GLY A 235 -9.14 2.43 8.18
C GLY A 235 -8.39 2.75 6.89
N ILE A 236 -8.69 2.01 5.82
CA ILE A 236 -7.90 2.03 4.58
C ILE A 236 -7.76 3.41 3.92
N LEU A 237 -8.69 4.35 4.12
CA LEU A 237 -8.57 5.68 3.53
C LEU A 237 -7.80 6.67 4.41
N ALA A 238 -7.45 6.34 5.66
CA ALA A 238 -6.57 7.20 6.43
C ALA A 238 -5.19 7.29 5.74
N PRO A 239 -4.52 8.47 5.73
CA PRO A 239 -3.32 8.72 4.94
C PRO A 239 -2.25 7.63 5.01
N GLU A 240 -1.92 7.16 6.21
CA GLU A 240 -0.89 6.13 6.43
C GLU A 240 -1.29 4.80 5.78
N TYR A 241 -2.51 4.32 6.05
CA TYR A 241 -3.02 3.06 5.51
C TYR A 241 -3.28 3.11 4.01
N LEU A 242 -3.70 4.26 3.49
CA LEU A 242 -3.89 4.45 2.05
C LEU A 242 -2.55 4.32 1.32
N LEU A 243 -1.52 5.03 1.77
CA LEU A 243 -0.20 4.95 1.13
C LEU A 243 0.39 3.55 1.20
N ASP A 244 0.21 2.87 2.34
CA ASP A 244 0.58 1.47 2.48
C ASP A 244 -0.16 0.59 1.47
N TYR A 245 -1.49 0.70 1.39
CA TYR A 245 -2.28 -0.10 0.44
C TYR A 245 -1.82 0.11 -1.00
N LEU A 246 -1.65 1.38 -1.41
CA LEU A 246 -1.20 1.74 -2.75
C LEU A 246 0.17 1.14 -3.07
N ARG A 247 1.12 1.20 -2.14
CA ARG A 247 2.48 0.70 -2.35
C ARG A 247 2.54 -0.81 -2.44
N PHE A 248 1.89 -1.49 -1.50
CA PHE A 248 2.16 -2.91 -1.24
C PHE A 248 1.19 -3.86 -1.92
N PHE A 249 -0.05 -3.43 -2.14
CA PHE A 249 -1.11 -4.34 -2.56
C PHE A 249 -1.32 -4.39 -4.07
N VAL A 250 -0.98 -3.31 -4.78
CA VAL A 250 -1.24 -3.19 -6.22
C VAL A 250 0.02 -3.50 -7.05
N LEU A 251 1.22 -3.24 -6.52
CA LEU A 251 2.48 -3.36 -7.28
C LEU A 251 2.94 -4.82 -7.54
N LEU A 252 2.63 -5.76 -6.65
CA LEU A 252 3.09 -7.16 -6.79
C LEU A 252 1.97 -8.09 -7.24
N ASP A 253 0.96 -7.56 -7.94
CA ASP A 253 -0.05 -8.41 -8.56
C ASP A 253 0.57 -9.26 -9.69
N ASP A 254 -0.09 -10.38 -10.00
CA ASP A 254 0.45 -11.33 -10.98
C ASP A 254 0.54 -10.75 -12.40
N ASP A 255 -0.21 -9.69 -12.66
CA ASP A 255 -0.28 -9.07 -13.97
C ASP A 255 0.86 -8.06 -14.19
N PHE A 256 1.21 -7.25 -13.17
CA PHE A 256 2.40 -6.41 -13.19
C PHE A 256 3.67 -7.25 -13.39
N LEU A 257 3.79 -8.36 -12.65
CA LEU A 257 4.92 -9.28 -12.81
C LEU A 257 4.97 -9.88 -14.22
N ALA A 258 3.82 -10.13 -14.85
CA ALA A 258 3.75 -10.59 -16.23
C ALA A 258 4.17 -9.49 -17.24
N GLU A 259 3.84 -8.23 -16.98
CA GLU A 259 4.24 -7.11 -17.83
C GLU A 259 5.73 -6.83 -17.75
N VAL A 260 6.30 -6.79 -16.54
CA VAL A 260 7.74 -6.63 -16.36
C VAL A 260 8.51 -7.76 -17.03
N ARG A 261 7.98 -8.99 -16.97
CA ARG A 261 8.51 -10.14 -17.71
C ARG A 261 8.51 -9.95 -19.24
N ASN A 262 7.57 -9.18 -19.76
CA ASN A 262 7.37 -8.95 -21.20
C ASN A 262 8.01 -7.65 -21.72
N LEU A 263 8.67 -6.85 -20.86
CA LEU A 263 9.36 -5.64 -21.30
C LEU A 263 10.43 -5.96 -22.36
N PRO A 264 10.52 -5.16 -23.45
CA PRO A 264 11.50 -5.39 -24.50
C PRO A 264 12.94 -5.24 -24.00
N GLU A 265 13.16 -4.27 -23.11
CA GLU A 265 14.45 -4.02 -22.46
C GLU A 265 14.59 -4.85 -21.17
N ARG A 266 15.07 -6.09 -21.31
CA ARG A 266 15.13 -7.03 -20.18
C ARG A 266 16.05 -6.61 -19.03
N ASN A 267 17.10 -5.83 -19.31
CA ASN A 267 18.00 -5.34 -18.26
C ASN A 267 17.31 -4.25 -17.42
N LEU A 268 16.48 -3.40 -18.04
CA LEU A 268 15.66 -2.42 -17.34
C LEU A 268 14.61 -3.10 -16.47
N ALA A 269 14.02 -4.20 -16.94
CA ALA A 269 13.08 -5.01 -16.17
C ALA A 269 13.70 -5.58 -14.88
N VAL A 270 14.95 -6.05 -14.96
CA VAL A 270 15.70 -6.56 -13.80
C VAL A 270 16.00 -5.43 -12.82
N GLU A 271 16.53 -4.30 -13.29
CA GLU A 271 16.84 -3.14 -12.45
C GLU A 271 15.57 -2.58 -11.76
N LEU A 272 14.45 -2.55 -12.47
CA LEU A 272 13.16 -2.17 -11.93
C LEU A 272 12.74 -3.13 -10.80
N LEU A 273 12.69 -4.45 -11.04
CA LEU A 273 12.30 -5.42 -10.01
C LEU A 273 13.25 -5.40 -8.81
N GLU A 274 14.55 -5.22 -9.03
CA GLU A 274 15.55 -5.09 -7.96
C GLU A 274 15.22 -3.89 -7.06
N ARG A 275 15.07 -2.70 -7.65
CA ARG A 275 14.76 -1.47 -6.89
C ARG A 275 13.43 -1.59 -6.15
N LEU A 276 12.44 -2.21 -6.78
CA LEU A 276 11.14 -2.44 -6.16
C LEU A 276 11.27 -3.36 -4.95
N LEU A 277 11.79 -4.57 -5.15
CA LEU A 277 11.95 -5.51 -4.05
C LEU A 277 12.80 -4.92 -2.92
N GLU A 278 13.88 -4.19 -3.22
CA GLU A 278 14.69 -3.55 -2.19
C GLU A 278 13.89 -2.51 -1.37
N GLY A 279 13.14 -1.64 -2.06
CA GLY A 279 12.28 -0.65 -1.42
C GLY A 279 11.19 -1.31 -0.57
N GLU A 280 10.56 -2.34 -1.09
CA GLU A 280 9.49 -3.08 -0.43
C GLU A 280 9.98 -3.83 0.80
N ILE A 281 11.14 -4.49 0.74
CA ILE A 281 11.77 -5.17 1.88
C ILE A 281 12.10 -4.21 3.00
N LYS A 282 12.71 -3.07 2.67
CA LYS A 282 13.05 -2.04 3.66
C LYS A 282 11.82 -1.47 4.33
N SER A 283 10.73 -1.31 3.59
CA SER A 283 9.53 -0.68 4.11
C SER A 283 8.63 -1.66 4.87
N LYS A 284 8.27 -2.82 4.31
CA LYS A 284 7.35 -3.76 4.98
C LYS A 284 7.96 -4.53 6.12
N PHE A 285 9.24 -4.87 6.02
CA PHE A 285 9.89 -5.65 7.06
C PHE A 285 10.82 -4.82 7.93
N ALA A 286 10.67 -3.48 7.93
CA ALA A 286 11.43 -2.58 8.78
C ALA A 286 11.48 -3.04 10.25
N SER A 287 10.33 -3.46 10.78
CA SER A 287 10.17 -3.95 12.16
C SER A 287 10.21 -5.48 12.27
N ASN A 288 10.30 -6.22 11.16
CA ASN A 288 10.39 -7.70 11.12
C ASN A 288 11.78 -8.14 10.66
N VAL A 289 12.73 -8.19 11.60
CA VAL A 289 14.17 -8.41 11.33
C VAL A 289 14.40 -9.74 10.61
N VAL A 290 13.60 -10.76 10.91
CA VAL A 290 13.76 -12.10 10.35
C VAL A 290 13.41 -12.09 8.86
N GLN A 291 12.24 -11.58 8.49
CA GLN A 291 11.85 -11.49 7.08
C GLN A 291 12.72 -10.48 6.33
N GLN A 292 13.04 -9.35 6.94
CA GLN A 292 13.90 -8.33 6.34
C GLN A 292 15.25 -8.92 5.94
N LYS A 293 15.91 -9.61 6.87
CA LYS A 293 17.20 -10.25 6.63
C LYS A 293 17.09 -11.30 5.53
N LYS A 294 16.10 -12.20 5.64
CA LYS A 294 15.87 -13.29 4.68
C LYS A 294 15.71 -12.77 3.25
N PHE A 295 14.81 -11.81 3.02
CA PHE A 295 14.57 -11.29 1.69
C PHE A 295 15.72 -10.40 1.20
N SER A 296 16.37 -9.63 2.09
CA SER A 296 17.56 -8.84 1.71
C SER A 296 18.71 -9.72 1.23
N GLU A 297 18.97 -10.83 1.92
CA GLU A 297 20.00 -11.81 1.55
C GLU A 297 19.67 -12.49 0.21
N LEU A 298 18.40 -12.90 0.02
CA LEU A 298 17.93 -13.48 -1.24
C LEU A 298 18.12 -12.52 -2.41
N LEU A 299 17.68 -11.26 -2.27
CA LEU A 299 17.86 -10.24 -3.32
C LEU A 299 19.33 -10.03 -3.64
N THR A 300 20.15 -9.87 -2.60
CA THR A 300 21.60 -9.65 -2.74
C THR A 300 22.27 -10.82 -3.47
N ASP A 301 21.88 -12.06 -3.19
CA ASP A 301 22.42 -13.24 -3.87
C ASP A 301 22.05 -13.27 -5.35
N VAL A 302 20.77 -13.05 -5.68
CA VAL A 302 20.27 -13.01 -7.07
C VAL A 302 21.01 -11.93 -7.86
N VAL A 303 21.11 -10.71 -7.31
CA VAL A 303 21.80 -9.57 -7.93
C VAL A 303 23.29 -9.86 -8.10
N LYS A 304 23.97 -10.42 -7.09
CA LYS A 304 25.39 -10.78 -7.20
C LYS A 304 25.64 -11.82 -8.30
N ARG A 305 24.81 -12.85 -8.39
CA ARG A 305 24.92 -13.87 -9.45
C ARG A 305 24.70 -13.24 -10.83
N TYR A 306 23.79 -12.28 -10.95
CA TYR A 306 23.59 -11.54 -12.20
C TYR A 306 24.80 -10.66 -12.57
N GLN A 307 25.27 -9.82 -11.64
CA GLN A 307 26.40 -8.91 -11.85
C GLN A 307 27.68 -9.66 -12.23
N ASN A 308 27.91 -10.82 -11.60
CA ASN A 308 29.04 -11.70 -11.90
C ASN A 308 28.82 -12.57 -13.15
N ARG A 309 27.72 -12.37 -13.89
CA ARG A 309 27.33 -13.13 -15.09
C ARG A 309 27.25 -14.64 -14.85
N SER A 310 26.95 -15.04 -13.62
CA SER A 310 26.74 -16.45 -13.24
C SER A 310 25.36 -16.96 -13.62
N ILE A 311 24.41 -16.06 -13.92
CA ILE A 311 23.07 -16.34 -14.42
C ILE A 311 22.72 -15.34 -15.52
N GLU A 312 21.88 -15.77 -16.47
CA GLU A 312 21.41 -14.93 -17.57
C GLU A 312 20.23 -14.05 -17.16
N THR A 313 20.00 -12.93 -17.86
CA THR A 313 18.92 -11.98 -17.57
C THR A 313 17.54 -12.64 -17.45
N ALA A 314 17.26 -13.68 -18.25
CA ALA A 314 16.00 -14.42 -18.17
C ALA A 314 15.85 -15.16 -16.83
N GLN A 315 16.91 -15.82 -16.37
CA GLN A 315 16.92 -16.55 -15.11
C GLN A 315 16.80 -15.61 -13.91
N VAL A 316 17.50 -14.48 -13.94
CA VAL A 316 17.42 -13.44 -12.89
C VAL A 316 16.00 -12.95 -12.75
N MET A 317 15.35 -12.63 -13.87
CA MET A 317 13.97 -12.13 -13.86
C MET A 317 13.00 -13.17 -13.31
N GLU A 318 13.15 -14.46 -13.65
CA GLU A 318 12.33 -15.53 -13.06
C GLU A 318 12.54 -15.65 -11.55
N GLU A 319 13.78 -15.52 -11.07
CA GLU A 319 14.10 -15.56 -9.65
C GLU A 319 13.54 -14.34 -8.89
N LEU A 320 13.62 -13.13 -9.47
CA LEU A 320 13.03 -11.91 -8.90
C LEU A 320 11.50 -11.96 -8.88
N VAL A 321 10.86 -12.48 -9.93
CA VAL A 321 9.40 -12.67 -9.97
C VAL A 321 8.96 -13.70 -8.93
N ALA A 322 9.69 -14.81 -8.79
CA ALA A 322 9.40 -15.80 -7.76
C ALA A 322 9.59 -15.22 -6.35
N MET A 323 10.61 -14.38 -6.17
CA MET A 323 10.86 -13.66 -4.93
C MET A 323 9.73 -12.69 -4.60
N ALA A 324 9.24 -11.91 -5.56
CA ALA A 324 8.08 -11.02 -5.43
C ALA A 324 6.83 -11.76 -4.93
N LYS A 325 6.54 -12.94 -5.49
CA LYS A 325 5.40 -13.76 -5.03
C LYS A 325 5.57 -14.23 -3.60
N LYS A 326 6.75 -14.74 -3.23
CA LYS A 326 7.07 -15.15 -1.86
C LYS A 326 7.00 -13.98 -0.88
N PHE A 327 7.45 -12.79 -1.30
CA PHE A 327 7.37 -11.57 -0.52
C PHE A 327 5.92 -11.21 -0.21
N ARG A 328 5.05 -11.21 -1.23
CA ARG A 328 3.61 -10.95 -1.08
C ARG A 328 2.95 -11.93 -0.11
N GLU A 329 3.24 -13.22 -0.25
CA GLU A 329 2.73 -14.26 0.67
C GLU A 329 3.21 -14.07 2.11
N ALA A 330 4.45 -13.62 2.31
CA ALA A 330 4.97 -13.32 3.64
C ALA A 330 4.32 -12.04 4.23
N ALA A 331 4.12 -11.01 3.42
CA ALA A 331 3.48 -9.76 3.83
C ALA A 331 2.01 -9.97 4.24
N LEU A 332 1.26 -10.80 3.52
CA LEU A 332 -0.16 -11.10 3.80
C LEU A 332 -0.36 -12.20 4.85
N ARG A 333 0.73 -12.75 5.41
CA ARG A 333 0.64 -13.91 6.29
C ARG A 333 -0.06 -13.58 7.61
N GLY A 334 0.12 -12.38 8.14
CA GLY A 334 -0.54 -11.94 9.39
C GLY A 334 -2.06 -12.07 9.29
N GLU A 335 -2.64 -11.51 8.22
CA GLU A 335 -4.08 -11.54 7.94
C GLU A 335 -4.60 -12.97 7.76
N SER A 336 -3.93 -13.78 6.94
CA SER A 336 -4.35 -15.17 6.67
C SER A 336 -4.26 -16.08 7.89
N LEU A 337 -3.33 -15.81 8.81
CA LEU A 337 -3.18 -16.55 10.06
C LEU A 337 -4.04 -16.01 11.20
N GLY A 338 -4.62 -14.81 11.05
CA GLY A 338 -5.37 -14.11 12.10
C GLY A 338 -4.48 -13.66 13.26
N LEU A 339 -3.24 -13.29 12.97
CA LEU A 339 -2.25 -12.82 13.96
C LEU A 339 -2.13 -11.29 13.91
N SER A 340 -1.90 -10.67 15.06
CA SER A 340 -1.51 -9.26 15.11
C SER A 340 -0.12 -9.03 14.50
N GLU A 341 0.20 -7.77 14.19
CA GLU A 341 1.48 -7.39 13.59
C GLU A 341 2.69 -7.82 14.46
N ASP A 342 2.59 -7.73 15.78
CA ASP A 342 3.65 -8.19 16.68
C ASP A 342 3.76 -9.72 16.71
N GLU A 343 2.63 -10.41 16.70
CA GLU A 343 2.59 -11.87 16.72
C GLU A 343 3.14 -12.47 15.43
N VAL A 344 2.85 -11.88 14.27
CA VAL A 344 3.37 -12.39 13.00
C VAL A 344 4.89 -12.33 12.96
N LYS A 345 5.51 -11.30 13.56
CA LYS A 345 6.97 -11.16 13.66
C LYS A 345 7.59 -12.32 14.47
N PHE A 346 6.98 -12.70 15.59
CA PHE A 346 7.43 -13.87 16.37
C PHE A 346 7.11 -15.19 15.70
N TYR A 347 5.96 -15.30 15.03
CA TYR A 347 5.63 -16.46 14.21
C TYR A 347 6.70 -16.68 13.14
N ASP A 348 7.10 -15.63 12.42
CA ASP A 348 8.14 -15.69 11.40
C ASP A 348 9.51 -16.09 11.97
N ALA A 349 9.86 -15.60 13.16
CA ALA A 349 11.07 -16.02 13.87
C ALA A 349 11.09 -17.52 14.19
N LEU A 350 9.93 -18.11 14.50
CA LEU A 350 9.78 -19.54 14.77
C LEU A 350 9.72 -20.37 13.48
N ALA A 351 9.08 -19.83 12.46
CA ALA A 351 8.84 -20.48 11.18
C ALA A 351 10.02 -20.36 10.19
N ASN A 352 11.07 -19.60 10.55
CA ASN A 352 12.26 -19.44 9.71
C ASN A 352 12.96 -20.77 9.41
N ASN A 353 12.83 -21.76 10.31
CA ASN A 353 13.40 -23.09 10.14
C ASN A 353 12.38 -24.05 9.51
N GLU A 354 12.54 -24.36 8.22
CA GLU A 354 11.62 -25.23 7.47
C GLU A 354 11.44 -26.62 8.09
N SER A 355 12.47 -27.16 8.75
CA SER A 355 12.40 -28.47 9.40
C SER A 355 11.51 -28.43 10.64
N ALA A 356 11.58 -27.34 11.42
CA ALA A 356 10.70 -27.16 12.57
C ALA A 356 9.23 -26.96 12.15
N VAL A 357 8.98 -26.28 11.03
CA VAL A 357 7.63 -26.08 10.48
C VAL A 357 7.01 -27.38 9.97
N ARG A 358 7.81 -28.30 9.42
CA ARG A 358 7.30 -29.61 8.97
C ARG A 358 6.82 -30.50 10.12
N GLU A 359 7.41 -30.35 11.30
CA GLU A 359 7.09 -31.14 12.48
C GLU A 359 5.99 -30.53 13.35
N LEU A 360 5.72 -29.23 13.20
CA LEU A 360 4.75 -28.48 14.00
C LEU A 360 3.58 -27.96 13.16
N PRO A 361 2.32 -28.22 13.56
CA PRO A 361 1.18 -27.57 12.95
C PRO A 361 1.24 -26.04 13.09
N ASP A 362 0.74 -25.32 12.09
CA ASP A 362 0.64 -23.85 12.14
C ASP A 362 -0.11 -23.34 13.37
N GLU A 363 -1.18 -24.02 13.77
CA GLU A 363 -1.93 -23.69 14.99
C GLU A 363 -1.08 -23.75 16.26
N THR A 364 -0.04 -24.59 16.30
CA THR A 364 0.91 -24.64 17.41
C THR A 364 1.86 -23.44 17.36
N LEU A 365 2.40 -23.12 16.19
CA LEU A 365 3.28 -21.95 16.00
C LEU A 365 2.56 -20.64 16.33
N LYS A 366 1.30 -20.48 15.92
CA LYS A 366 0.44 -19.34 16.29
C LYS A 366 0.30 -19.19 17.80
N ARG A 367 0.03 -20.29 18.52
CA ARG A 367 -0.09 -20.28 19.98
C ARG A 367 1.23 -19.91 20.66
N ILE A 368 2.36 -20.40 20.15
CA ILE A 368 3.68 -20.01 20.65
C ILE A 368 3.90 -18.51 20.42
N ALA A 369 3.61 -17.99 19.22
CA ALA A 369 3.76 -16.58 18.88
C ALA A 369 2.91 -15.68 19.78
N HIS A 370 1.64 -16.02 20.01
CA HIS A 370 0.75 -15.31 20.93
C HIS A 370 1.29 -15.28 22.37
N GLU A 371 1.73 -16.43 22.89
CA GLU A 371 2.28 -16.51 24.25
C GLU A 371 3.62 -15.77 24.38
N LEU A 372 4.49 -15.86 23.37
CA LEU A 372 5.74 -15.11 23.33
C LEU A 372 5.49 -13.60 23.36
N THR A 373 4.61 -13.11 22.48
CA THR A 373 4.27 -11.69 22.40
C THR A 373 3.74 -11.18 23.73
N THR A 374 2.78 -11.89 24.32
CA THR A 374 2.19 -11.52 25.61
C THR A 374 3.21 -11.50 26.75
N ASN A 375 4.11 -12.48 26.81
CA ASN A 375 5.11 -12.57 27.88
C ASN A 375 6.26 -11.59 27.69
N LEU A 376 6.73 -11.39 26.45
CA LEU A 376 7.81 -10.46 26.16
C LEU A 376 7.36 -9.03 26.43
N ARG A 377 6.15 -8.63 26.00
CA ARG A 377 5.60 -7.29 26.25
C ARG A 377 5.51 -6.93 27.74
N LYS A 378 5.21 -7.91 28.60
CA LYS A 378 5.15 -7.72 30.06
C LYS A 378 6.52 -7.59 30.74
N ASN A 379 7.60 -8.05 30.10
CA ASN A 379 8.92 -8.19 30.72
C ASN A 379 10.01 -7.34 30.06
N ILE A 380 9.73 -6.71 28.92
CA ILE A 380 10.66 -5.83 28.20
C ILE A 380 10.61 -4.40 28.76
N SER A 381 11.78 -3.76 28.83
CA SER A 381 11.98 -2.35 29.24
C SER A 381 13.02 -1.74 28.30
N VAL A 382 13.05 -0.41 28.11
CA VAL A 382 13.85 0.29 27.07
C VAL A 382 15.28 -0.24 26.90
N ASP A 383 15.99 -0.54 27.99
CA ASP A 383 17.40 -0.96 27.96
C ASP A 383 17.64 -2.46 28.22
N TRP A 384 16.63 -3.30 28.04
CA TRP A 384 16.73 -4.71 28.46
C TRP A 384 17.84 -5.48 27.73
N SER A 385 18.12 -5.16 26.47
CA SER A 385 19.09 -5.89 25.65
C SER A 385 20.54 -5.67 26.11
N GLN A 386 20.82 -4.53 26.75
CA GLN A 386 22.12 -4.19 27.34
C GLN A 386 22.35 -4.86 28.71
N ARG A 387 21.30 -5.45 29.31
CA ARG A 387 21.37 -6.08 30.64
C ARG A 387 21.43 -7.60 30.53
N GLU A 388 22.63 -8.15 30.66
CA GLU A 388 22.88 -9.59 30.52
C GLU A 388 21.98 -10.46 31.42
N SER A 389 21.70 -10.00 32.66
CA SER A 389 20.80 -10.69 33.59
C SER A 389 19.33 -10.71 33.13
N VAL A 390 18.86 -9.68 32.42
CA VAL A 390 17.50 -9.62 31.87
C VAL A 390 17.42 -10.47 30.61
N ARG A 391 18.41 -10.37 29.72
CA ARG A 391 18.51 -11.21 28.51
C ARG A 391 18.55 -12.70 28.85
N ALA A 392 19.30 -13.10 29.88
CA ALA A 392 19.33 -14.48 30.36
C ALA A 392 17.95 -14.96 30.87
N LYS A 393 17.21 -14.11 31.60
CA LYS A 393 15.84 -14.43 32.07
C LYS A 393 14.87 -14.62 30.90
N LEU A 394 14.89 -13.70 29.93
CA LEU A 394 14.02 -13.79 28.75
C LEU A 394 14.35 -15.02 27.92
N ARG A 395 15.63 -15.33 27.72
CA ARG A 395 16.08 -16.55 27.06
C ARG A 395 15.52 -17.82 27.70
N ILE A 396 15.56 -17.90 29.04
CA ILE A 396 14.99 -19.04 29.78
C ILE A 396 13.47 -19.10 29.61
N MET A 397 12.79 -17.95 29.59
CA MET A 397 11.35 -17.86 29.37
C MET A 397 10.95 -18.35 27.97
N VAL A 398 11.62 -17.86 26.92
CA VAL A 398 11.41 -18.31 25.54
C VAL A 398 11.64 -19.83 25.44
N LYS A 399 12.77 -20.33 25.98
CA LYS A 399 13.08 -21.77 26.00
C LYS A 399 11.99 -22.60 26.67
N ARG A 400 11.39 -22.10 27.76
CA ARG A 400 10.31 -22.78 28.47
C ARG A 400 9.04 -22.86 27.62
N ILE A 401 8.69 -21.77 26.93
CA ILE A 401 7.54 -21.73 26.02
C ILE A 401 7.74 -22.71 24.86
N LEU A 402 8.91 -22.66 24.19
CA LEU A 402 9.22 -23.60 23.10
C LEU A 402 9.09 -25.06 23.54
N ARG A 403 9.62 -25.41 24.72
CA ARG A 403 9.50 -26.78 25.26
C ARG A 403 8.06 -27.16 25.61
N LYS A 404 7.26 -26.23 26.13
CA LYS A 404 5.84 -26.45 26.48
C LYS A 404 5.02 -26.87 25.26
N TYR A 405 5.31 -26.29 24.09
CA TYR A 405 4.60 -26.57 22.84
C TYR A 405 5.26 -27.63 21.97
N GLY A 406 6.32 -28.28 22.46
CA GLY A 406 6.98 -29.37 21.73
C GLY A 406 7.86 -28.91 20.57
N TYR A 407 8.39 -27.69 20.60
CA TYR A 407 9.29 -27.21 19.54
C TYR A 407 10.56 -28.08 19.48
N PRO A 408 10.99 -28.57 18.30
CA PRO A 408 12.07 -29.54 18.18
C PRO A 408 13.37 -29.08 18.87
N PRO A 409 13.97 -29.90 19.75
CA PRO A 409 15.15 -29.51 20.53
C PRO A 409 16.34 -29.05 19.69
N ASP A 410 16.54 -29.66 18.52
CA ASP A 410 17.67 -29.39 17.63
C ASP A 410 17.63 -27.98 17.02
N PHE A 411 16.45 -27.37 16.96
CA PHE A 411 16.23 -26.04 16.40
C PHE A 411 15.88 -24.99 17.47
N GLN A 412 15.73 -25.38 18.75
CA GLN A 412 15.36 -24.46 19.82
C GLN A 412 16.36 -23.32 19.99
N GLU A 413 17.65 -23.62 19.90
CA GLU A 413 18.69 -22.63 20.17
C GLU A 413 18.68 -21.50 19.14
N GLU A 414 18.50 -21.83 17.86
CA GLU A 414 18.35 -20.87 16.77
C GLU A 414 17.06 -20.05 16.91
N ALA A 415 15.93 -20.73 17.15
CA ALA A 415 14.63 -20.07 17.35
C ALA A 415 14.67 -19.07 18.52
N ILE A 416 15.33 -19.43 19.63
CA ILE A 416 15.53 -18.53 20.77
C ILE A 416 16.30 -17.27 20.35
N GLN A 417 17.36 -17.41 19.56
CA GLN A 417 18.15 -16.27 19.11
C GLN A 417 17.34 -15.35 18.20
N MET A 418 16.60 -15.90 17.25
CA MET A 418 15.73 -15.13 16.34
C MET A 418 14.63 -14.39 17.12
N VAL A 419 13.96 -15.07 18.06
CA VAL A 419 12.94 -14.45 18.91
C VAL A 419 13.51 -13.30 19.75
N LEU A 420 14.72 -13.46 20.30
CA LEU A 420 15.36 -12.40 21.09
C LEU A 420 15.80 -11.21 20.23
N GLN A 421 16.31 -11.45 19.01
CA GLN A 421 16.63 -10.38 18.07
C GLN A 421 15.38 -9.61 17.66
N GLN A 422 14.29 -10.33 17.37
CA GLN A 422 13.01 -9.72 17.02
C GLN A 422 12.43 -8.90 18.19
N ALA A 423 12.55 -9.41 19.41
CA ALA A 423 12.15 -8.70 20.62
C ALA A 423 13.00 -7.44 20.90
N GLU A 424 14.27 -7.44 20.50
CA GLU A 424 15.15 -6.27 20.65
C GLU A 424 14.73 -5.16 19.70
N ALA A 425 14.42 -5.49 18.44
CA ALA A 425 13.92 -4.53 17.46
C ALA A 425 12.58 -3.90 17.89
N LEU A 426 11.66 -4.69 18.46
CA LEU A 426 10.37 -4.20 18.96
C LEU A 426 10.45 -3.44 20.29
N GLY A 427 11.54 -3.61 21.04
CA GLY A 427 11.69 -3.02 22.37
C GLY A 427 11.60 -1.50 22.40
N ALA A 428 11.91 -0.83 21.28
CA ALA A 428 11.78 0.61 21.11
C ALA A 428 10.35 1.07 20.79
N GLU A 429 9.48 0.19 20.28
CA GLU A 429 8.07 0.48 19.95
C GLU A 429 7.13 0.17 21.12
N TRP A 430 7.52 -0.76 22.01
CA TRP A 430 6.70 -1.20 23.14
C TRP A 430 6.78 -0.33 24.40
N VAL A 431 7.66 0.68 24.42
CA VAL A 431 7.91 1.57 25.56
C VAL A 431 7.83 3.02 25.12
#